data_AF-A0A9X1G0T0-F1
#
_entry.id   AF-A0A9X1G0T0-F1
#
_cell.length_a   1.000
_cell.length_b   1.000
_cell.length_c   1.000
_cell.angle_alpha   90.00
_cell.angle_beta   90.00
_cell.angle_gamma   90.00
#
_symmetry.space_group_name_H-M   'P 1'
#
loop_
_entity.id
_entity.type
_entity.pdbx_description
1 polymer ?
#
loop_
_entity_poly.entity_id
_entity_poly.type
_entity_poly.pdbx_seq_one_letter_code
_entity_poly.pdbx_strand_id
1 'polypeptide(L)'
;MADNLFEDLKEVLQDFKDFLDEKVSVIQPAIAALRSIIPDQIDSLLDTLIDLMGKLKTEVQNLDVSAIPGLAEAAEFTGQVKGFVDAAKALLPDNADDFDAVSDIADVVGGLPSIDEVKGEIIALIDAIVGHLNSLKA
;
A
#
# COMPACT_ATOMS: atom_id res chain seq x y z
N MET A 1 5.43 -8.32 -15.08
CA MET A 1 6.36 -7.42 -14.38
C MET A 1 6.18 -7.75 -12.91
N ALA A 2 7.25 -7.78 -12.12
CA ALA A 2 7.10 -8.00 -10.68
C ALA A 2 6.68 -6.64 -10.12
N ASP A 3 5.41 -6.32 -10.28
CA ASP A 3 4.81 -5.16 -9.63
C ASP A 3 4.99 -5.37 -8.12
N ASN A 4 5.36 -4.30 -7.43
CA ASN A 4 5.78 -4.35 -6.05
C ASN A 4 4.63 -4.91 -5.21
N LEU A 5 4.82 -6.08 -4.56
CA LEU A 5 3.79 -6.77 -3.76
C LEU A 5 3.03 -5.83 -2.80
N PHE A 6 3.71 -4.81 -2.26
CA PHE A 6 3.11 -3.81 -1.39
C PHE A 6 2.19 -2.84 -2.11
N GLU A 7 2.58 -2.42 -3.32
CA GLU A 7 1.74 -1.56 -4.16
C GLU A 7 0.52 -2.34 -4.67
N ASP A 8 0.69 -3.60 -5.07
CA ASP A 8 -0.44 -4.46 -5.46
C ASP A 8 -1.43 -4.64 -4.31
N LEU A 9 -0.93 -4.91 -3.10
CA LEU A 9 -1.78 -5.02 -1.91
C LEU A 9 -2.47 -3.69 -1.60
N LYS A 10 -1.75 -2.58 -1.68
CA LYS A 10 -2.31 -1.24 -1.44
C LYS A 10 -3.41 -0.93 -2.43
N GLU A 11 -3.22 -1.20 -3.72
CA GLU A 11 -4.22 -0.96 -4.77
C GLU A 11 -5.49 -1.78 -4.52
N VAL A 12 -5.37 -3.07 -4.21
CA VAL A 12 -6.53 -3.93 -3.91
C VAL A 12 -7.29 -3.45 -2.66
N LEU A 13 -6.57 -3.03 -1.62
CA LEU A 13 -7.19 -2.49 -0.41
C LEU A 13 -7.86 -1.14 -0.67
N GLN A 14 -7.24 -0.29 -1.48
CA GLN A 14 -7.79 0.99 -1.89
C GLN A 14 -9.10 0.80 -2.66
N ASP A 15 -9.10 -0.06 -3.68
CA ASP A 15 -10.31 -0.38 -4.47
C ASP A 15 -11.44 -0.92 -3.59
N PHE A 16 -11.11 -1.82 -2.65
CA PHE A 16 -12.11 -2.39 -1.76
C PHE A 16 -12.67 -1.34 -0.79
N LYS A 17 -11.81 -0.49 -0.24
CA LYS A 17 -12.21 0.64 0.60
C LYS A 17 -13.11 1.59 -0.18
N ASP A 18 -12.75 1.97 -1.40
CA ASP A 18 -13.53 2.92 -2.21
C ASP A 18 -14.91 2.35 -2.57
N PHE A 19 -14.99 1.05 -2.86
CA PHE A 19 -16.26 0.36 -2.99
C PHE A 19 -17.10 0.46 -1.71
N LEU A 20 -16.50 0.22 -0.54
CA LEU A 20 -17.21 0.31 0.74
C LEU A 20 -17.64 1.76 1.03
N ASP A 21 -16.77 2.74 0.86
CA ASP A 21 -17.11 4.16 1.02
C ASP A 21 -18.33 4.57 0.19
N GLU A 22 -18.35 4.16 -1.08
CA GLU A 22 -19.43 4.53 -1.98
C GLU A 22 -20.72 3.74 -1.69
N LYS A 23 -20.61 2.46 -1.33
CA LYS A 23 -21.75 1.54 -1.34
C LYS A 23 -22.26 1.14 0.04
N VAL A 24 -21.55 1.40 1.15
CA VAL A 24 -21.93 0.88 2.48
C VAL A 24 -23.37 1.23 2.84
N SER A 25 -23.78 2.48 2.61
CA SER A 25 -25.13 2.98 2.91
C SER A 25 -26.22 2.34 2.03
N VAL A 26 -25.85 1.92 0.82
CA VAL A 26 -26.75 1.28 -0.15
C VAL A 26 -26.91 -0.21 0.16
N ILE A 27 -25.83 -0.88 0.57
CA ILE A 27 -25.85 -2.33 0.83
C ILE A 27 -26.33 -2.67 2.24
N GLN A 28 -26.23 -1.75 3.21
CA GLN A 28 -26.60 -2.00 4.61
C GLN A 28 -28.04 -2.52 4.78
N PRO A 29 -29.08 -1.98 4.11
CA PRO A 29 -30.44 -2.53 4.21
C PRO A 29 -30.54 -3.96 3.66
N ALA A 30 -29.80 -4.27 2.59
CA ALA A 30 -29.79 -5.60 2.00
C ALA A 30 -29.08 -6.61 2.92
N ILE A 31 -27.96 -6.22 3.54
CA ILE A 31 -27.26 -7.03 4.55
C ILE A 31 -28.16 -7.28 5.77
N ALA A 32 -28.88 -6.27 6.26
CA ALA A 32 -29.83 -6.44 7.37
C ALA A 32 -31.00 -7.38 7.02
N ALA A 33 -31.53 -7.29 5.80
CA ALA A 33 -32.55 -8.20 5.30
C ALA A 33 -32.03 -9.63 5.20
N LEU A 34 -30.82 -9.83 4.67
CA LEU A 34 -30.17 -11.15 4.60
C LEU A 34 -29.89 -11.70 5.99
N ARG A 35 -29.36 -10.89 6.92
CA ARG A 35 -29.11 -11.27 8.31
C ARG A 35 -30.40 -11.75 9.00
N SER A 36 -31.55 -11.16 8.68
CA SER A 36 -32.84 -11.61 9.24
C SER A 36 -33.26 -13.01 8.78
N ILE A 37 -32.71 -13.49 7.66
CA ILE A 37 -33.02 -14.81 7.07
C ILE A 37 -31.95 -15.84 7.47
N ILE A 38 -30.68 -15.44 7.44
CA ILE A 38 -29.50 -16.28 7.67
C ILE A 38 -28.49 -15.56 8.59
N PRO A 39 -28.85 -15.35 9.87
CA PRO A 39 -28.07 -14.50 10.78
C PRO A 39 -26.65 -15.03 10.97
N ASP A 40 -26.52 -16.32 11.28
CA ASP A 40 -25.22 -16.95 11.58
C ASP A 40 -24.25 -16.87 10.39
N GLN A 41 -24.76 -16.99 9.16
CA GLN A 41 -23.93 -16.95 7.95
C GLN A 41 -23.43 -15.54 7.64
N ILE A 42 -24.29 -14.54 7.78
CA ILE A 42 -23.91 -13.13 7.54
C ILE A 42 -22.94 -12.65 8.62
N ASP A 43 -23.22 -12.97 9.89
CA ASP A 43 -22.35 -12.57 10.99
C ASP A 43 -21.00 -13.28 10.92
N SER A 44 -20.99 -14.59 10.61
CA SER A 44 -19.74 -15.33 10.41
C SER A 44 -18.92 -14.80 9.23
N LEU A 45 -19.55 -14.36 8.14
CA LEU A 45 -18.86 -13.77 7.00
C LEU A 45 -18.17 -12.46 7.40
N LEU A 46 -18.91 -11.55 8.03
CA LEU A 46 -18.38 -10.26 8.47
C LEU A 46 -17.25 -10.44 9.49
N ASP A 47 -17.42 -11.36 10.45
CA ASP A 47 -16.41 -11.65 11.46
C ASP A 47 -15.14 -12.27 10.85
N THR A 48 -15.29 -13.17 9.87
CA THR A 48 -14.14 -13.76 9.17
C THR A 48 -13.38 -12.70 8.37
N LEU A 49 -14.08 -11.78 7.73
CA LEU A 49 -13.44 -10.68 6.99
C LEU A 49 -12.71 -9.72 7.93
N ILE A 50 -13.31 -9.35 9.05
CA ILE A 50 -12.69 -8.49 10.07
C ILE A 50 -11.44 -9.16 10.66
N ASP A 51 -11.52 -10.46 10.98
CA ASP A 51 -10.38 -11.23 11.49
C ASP A 51 -9.24 -11.34 10.46
N LEU A 52 -9.58 -11.60 9.19
CA LEU A 52 -8.60 -11.63 8.11
C LEU A 52 -7.88 -10.29 7.95
N MET A 53 -8.62 -9.18 7.98
CA MET A 53 -8.07 -7.82 7.95
C MET A 53 -7.15 -7.56 9.15
N GLY A 54 -7.54 -7.99 10.35
CA GLY A 54 -6.70 -7.89 11.55
C GLY A 54 -5.39 -8.69 11.45
N LYS A 55 -5.45 -9.90 10.90
CA LYS A 55 -4.25 -10.73 10.63
C LYS A 55 -3.35 -10.08 9.60
N LEU A 56 -3.91 -9.58 8.49
CA LEU A 56 -3.17 -8.87 7.47
C LEU A 56 -2.46 -7.63 8.05
N LYS A 57 -3.17 -6.84 8.87
CA LYS A 57 -2.57 -5.70 9.58
C LYS A 57 -1.40 -6.12 10.46
N THR A 58 -1.56 -7.22 11.19
CA THR A 58 -0.50 -7.76 12.07
C THR A 58 0.73 -8.17 11.26
N GLU A 59 0.55 -8.90 10.16
CA GLU A 59 1.64 -9.28 9.26
C GLU A 59 2.33 -8.03 8.68
N VAL A 60 1.56 -7.05 8.21
CA VAL A 60 2.10 -5.78 7.69
C VAL A 60 2.88 -5.02 8.76
N GLN A 61 2.41 -4.99 10.01
CA GLN A 61 3.13 -4.37 11.12
C GLN A 61 4.45 -5.09 11.44
N ASN A 62 4.42 -6.43 11.41
CA ASN A 62 5.56 -7.29 11.71
C ASN A 62 6.59 -7.37 10.57
N LEU A 63 6.27 -6.85 9.38
CA LEU A 63 7.22 -6.77 8.28
C LEU A 63 8.40 -5.89 8.68
N ASP A 64 9.49 -6.54 9.07
CA ASP A 64 10.77 -5.91 9.31
C ASP A 64 11.52 -5.78 7.99
N VAL A 65 11.45 -4.59 7.41
CA VAL A 65 12.14 -4.29 6.14
C VAL A 65 13.60 -3.93 6.36
N SER A 66 14.01 -3.68 7.62
CA SER A 66 15.42 -3.65 7.98
C SER A 66 16.08 -5.03 7.89
N ALA A 67 15.28 -6.09 7.84
CA ALA A 67 15.74 -7.46 7.60
C ALA A 67 15.99 -7.77 6.11
N ILE A 68 15.63 -6.88 5.16
CA ILE A 68 15.97 -7.05 3.74
C ILE A 68 17.47 -6.71 3.57
N PRO A 69 18.35 -7.70 3.37
CA PRO A 69 19.78 -7.43 3.26
C PRO A 69 20.08 -6.59 2.02
N GLY A 70 20.85 -5.51 2.16
CA GLY A 70 21.24 -4.66 1.03
C GLY A 70 20.27 -3.52 0.73
N LEU A 71 19.13 -3.39 1.44
CA LEU A 71 18.16 -2.33 1.17
C LEU A 71 18.70 -0.94 1.52
N ALA A 72 19.40 -0.81 2.65
CA ALA A 72 20.03 0.43 3.05
C ALA A 72 21.16 0.82 2.08
N GLU A 73 21.95 -0.17 1.67
CA GLU A 73 23.02 -0.01 0.68
C GLU A 73 22.48 0.35 -0.71
N ALA A 74 21.31 -0.17 -1.10
CA ALA A 74 20.63 0.18 -2.34
C ALA A 74 20.13 1.64 -2.32
N ALA A 75 19.59 2.10 -1.19
CA ALA A 75 19.18 3.49 -0.98
C ALA A 75 20.40 4.45 -0.97
N GLU A 76 21.49 4.05 -0.31
CA GLU A 76 22.75 4.80 -0.32
C GLU A 76 23.34 4.89 -1.73
N PHE A 77 23.35 3.78 -2.47
CA PHE A 77 23.78 3.73 -3.87
C PHE A 77 22.98 4.69 -4.74
N THR A 78 21.65 4.74 -4.59
CA THR A 78 20.82 5.68 -5.37
C THR A 78 21.14 7.14 -5.05
N GLY A 79 21.38 7.45 -3.76
CA GLY A 79 21.84 8.78 -3.34
C GLY A 79 23.19 9.15 -3.96
N GLN A 80 24.14 8.20 -4.02
CA GLN A 80 25.44 8.43 -4.66
C GLN A 80 25.33 8.61 -6.17
N VAL A 81 24.45 7.85 -6.85
CA VAL A 81 24.20 8.01 -8.28
C VAL A 81 23.68 9.42 -8.59
N LYS A 82 22.72 9.94 -7.82
CA LYS A 82 22.25 11.32 -7.98
C LYS A 82 23.37 12.34 -7.82
N GLY A 83 24.15 12.23 -6.75
CA GLY A 83 25.28 13.13 -6.51
C GLY A 83 26.34 13.07 -7.62
N PHE A 84 26.58 11.88 -8.18
CA PHE A 84 27.46 11.70 -9.34
C PHE A 84 26.88 12.35 -10.60
N VAL A 85 25.61 12.12 -10.91
CA VAL A 85 24.92 12.66 -12.09
C VAL A 85 24.87 14.19 -12.05
N ASP A 86 24.56 14.78 -10.89
CA ASP A 86 24.56 16.24 -10.71
C ASP A 86 25.95 16.84 -10.97
N ALA A 87 27.00 16.23 -10.43
CA ALA A 87 28.37 16.67 -10.65
C ALA A 87 28.82 16.49 -12.11
N ALA A 88 28.42 15.39 -12.76
CA ALA A 88 28.74 15.10 -14.15
C ALA A 88 28.01 16.07 -15.10
N LYS A 89 26.73 16.38 -14.85
CA LYS A 89 25.93 17.33 -15.62
C LYS A 89 26.54 18.74 -15.60
N ALA A 90 27.11 19.14 -14.47
CA ALA A 90 27.82 20.42 -14.35
C ALA A 90 29.10 20.51 -15.21
N LEU A 91 29.74 19.37 -15.52
CA LEU A 91 30.98 19.29 -16.31
C LEU A 91 30.74 18.97 -17.79
N LEU A 92 29.62 18.32 -18.12
CA LEU A 92 29.27 17.85 -19.47
C LEU A 92 27.87 18.33 -19.87
N PRO A 93 27.65 19.65 -19.99
CA PRO A 93 26.32 20.22 -20.24
C PRO A 93 25.73 19.79 -21.58
N ASP A 94 26.56 19.43 -22.58
CA ASP A 94 26.12 18.97 -23.90
C ASP A 94 25.48 17.58 -23.88
N ASN A 95 25.62 16.82 -22.78
CA ASN A 95 25.02 15.49 -22.59
C ASN A 95 23.89 15.51 -21.53
N ALA A 96 23.28 16.68 -21.29
CA ALA A 96 22.27 16.86 -20.24
C ALA A 96 21.11 15.85 -20.32
N ASP A 97 20.70 15.46 -21.53
CA ASP A 97 19.59 14.52 -21.74
C ASP A 97 19.90 13.10 -21.22
N ASP A 98 21.14 12.63 -21.38
CA ASP A 98 21.56 11.33 -20.87
C ASP A 98 21.62 11.32 -19.33
N PHE A 99 22.00 12.46 -18.74
CA PHE A 99 22.02 12.63 -17.28
C PHE A 99 20.61 12.73 -16.69
N ASP A 100 19.69 13.41 -17.37
CA ASP A 100 18.29 13.49 -16.95
C ASP A 100 17.62 12.12 -16.96
N ALA A 101 17.90 11.27 -17.95
CA ALA A 101 17.41 9.89 -17.96
C ALA A 101 17.93 9.05 -16.77
N VAL A 102 19.17 9.26 -16.33
CA VAL A 102 19.73 8.55 -15.16
C VAL A 102 19.16 9.11 -13.86
N SER A 103 18.98 10.43 -13.75
CA SER A 103 18.30 11.06 -12.62
C SER A 103 16.86 10.58 -12.48
N ASP A 104 16.11 10.47 -13.58
CA ASP A 104 14.73 9.96 -13.57
C ASP A 104 14.67 8.52 -13.03
N ILE A 105 15.61 7.66 -13.42
CA ILE A 105 15.69 6.28 -12.90
C ILE A 105 16.06 6.28 -11.40
N ALA A 106 17.01 7.13 -11.00
CA ALA A 106 17.39 7.26 -9.60
C ALA A 106 16.30 7.92 -8.74
N ASP A 107 15.45 8.76 -9.33
CA ASP A 107 14.25 9.34 -8.74
C ASP A 107 13.13 8.31 -8.60
N VAL A 108 12.97 7.39 -9.57
CA VAL A 108 12.05 6.26 -9.40
C VAL A 108 12.49 5.40 -8.23
N VAL A 109 13.78 5.04 -8.14
CA VAL A 109 14.27 4.15 -7.06
C VAL A 109 14.35 4.87 -5.71
N GLY A 110 14.72 6.15 -5.68
CA GLY A 110 14.82 6.96 -4.45
C GLY A 110 13.54 7.69 -4.04
N GLY A 111 12.55 7.75 -4.93
CA GLY A 111 11.23 8.35 -4.72
C GLY A 111 10.13 7.30 -4.52
N LEU A 112 10.47 6.01 -4.53
CA LEU A 112 9.63 5.00 -3.91
C LEU A 112 9.37 5.45 -2.47
N PRO A 113 8.10 5.59 -2.04
CA PRO A 113 7.80 5.89 -0.65
C PRO A 113 8.58 4.93 0.23
N SER A 114 9.12 5.45 1.33
CA SER A 114 9.83 4.60 2.27
C SER A 114 8.91 3.45 2.66
N ILE A 115 9.46 2.26 2.85
CA ILE A 115 8.60 1.11 3.12
C ILE A 115 7.76 1.33 4.40
N ASP A 116 8.25 2.14 5.34
CA ASP A 116 7.47 2.57 6.51
C ASP A 116 6.26 3.44 6.14
N GLU A 117 6.37 4.33 5.15
CA GLU A 117 5.24 5.09 4.61
C GLU A 117 4.21 4.15 3.94
N VAL A 118 4.66 3.23 3.08
CA VAL A 118 3.77 2.26 2.42
C VAL A 118 3.06 1.36 3.44
N LYS A 119 3.78 0.90 4.46
CA LYS A 119 3.19 0.16 5.59
C LYS A 119 2.13 0.99 6.31
N GLY A 120 2.43 2.27 6.56
CA GLY A 120 1.49 3.21 7.17
C GLY A 120 0.21 3.36 6.36
N GLU A 121 0.32 3.53 5.04
CA GLU A 121 -0.82 3.62 4.12
C GLU A 121 -1.66 2.34 4.14
N ILE A 122 -1.03 1.17 4.01
CA ILE A 122 -1.74 -0.13 4.04
C ILE A 122 -2.48 -0.33 5.37
N ILE A 123 -1.85 -0.01 6.50
CA ILE A 123 -2.47 -0.12 7.82
C ILE A 123 -3.70 0.80 7.92
N ALA A 124 -3.60 2.04 7.42
CA ALA A 124 -4.71 2.98 7.41
C ALA A 124 -5.87 2.51 6.54
N LEU A 125 -5.59 1.90 5.37
CA LEU A 125 -6.61 1.32 4.50
C LEU A 125 -7.34 0.16 5.19
N ILE A 126 -6.59 -0.73 5.83
CA ILE A 126 -7.16 -1.85 6.58
C ILE A 126 -8.08 -1.34 7.71
N ASP A 127 -7.63 -0.34 8.46
CA ASP A 127 -8.43 0.26 9.55
C ASP A 127 -9.74 0.87 9.04
N ALA A 128 -9.70 1.55 7.89
CA ALA A 128 -10.90 2.11 7.27
C ALA A 128 -11.87 1.01 6.83
N ILE A 129 -11.39 -0.04 6.15
CA ILE A 129 -12.19 -1.19 5.72
C ILE A 129 -12.86 -1.85 6.93
N VAL A 130 -12.10 -2.11 8.01
CA VAL A 130 -12.64 -2.69 9.25
C VAL A 130 -13.72 -1.79 9.86
N GLY A 131 -13.56 -0.47 9.79
CA GLY A 131 -14.59 0.50 10.17
C GLY A 131 -15.90 0.30 9.41
N HIS A 132 -15.83 0.18 8.08
CA HIS A 132 -17.01 -0.07 7.23
C HIS A 132 -17.65 -1.43 7.53
N LEU A 133 -16.86 -2.49 7.68
CA LEU A 133 -17.38 -3.83 7.99
C LEU A 133 -18.08 -3.86 9.36
N ASN A 134 -17.54 -3.18 10.37
CA ASN A 134 -18.22 -3.01 11.65
C ASN A 134 -19.52 -2.21 11.54
N SER A 135 -19.59 -1.22 10.64
CA SER A 135 -20.83 -0.47 10.39
C SER A 135 -21.92 -1.33 9.73
N LEU A 136 -21.54 -2.30 8.91
CA LEU A 136 -22.45 -3.30 8.34
C LEU A 136 -22.85 -4.37 9.38
N LYS A 137 -22.00 -4.56 10.39
CA LYS A 137 -22.28 -5.46 11.52
C LYS A 137 -23.30 -4.87 12.50
N ALA A 138 -23.22 -3.57 12.77
CA ALA A 138 -24.13 -2.84 13.65
C ALA A 138 -25.60 -2.90 13.17
#